data_AF-A0A0E3SRP6-F1
#
_entry.id   AF-A0A0E3SRP6-F1
#
_cell.length_a   1.000
_cell.length_b   1.000
_cell.length_c   1.000
_cell.angle_alpha   90.00
_cell.angle_beta   90.00
_cell.angle_gamma   90.00
#
_symmetry.space_group_name_H-M   'P 1'
#
loop_
_entity.id
_entity.type
_entity.pdbx_description
1 polymer ?
#
loop_
_entity_poly.entity_id
_entity_poly.type
_entity_poly.pdbx_seq_one_letter_code
_entity_poly.pdbx_strand_id
1 'polypeptide(L)'
;MGDSVEEAAKKVGVTKKVAYVWQKRWNKDGYAGLLPRHGGGRPSKLSEEQRDDLRLYLRLHKDVKTSQVAALIKEKFGVEYSLKQVRIILKSLD
;
A
#
# COMPACT_ATOMS: atom_id res chain seq x y z
N MET A 1 15.35 -4.31 38.14
CA MET A 1 16.10 -4.74 36.94
C MET A 1 15.11 -5.13 35.87
N GLY A 2 15.36 -4.78 34.61
CA GLY A 2 14.52 -5.19 33.50
C GLY A 2 14.84 -6.62 33.05
N ASP A 3 13.95 -7.20 32.25
CA ASP A 3 14.20 -8.49 31.60
C ASP A 3 15.37 -8.41 30.62
N SER A 4 16.08 -9.53 30.45
CA SER A 4 16.95 -9.69 29.28
C SER A 4 16.12 -9.74 28.01
N VAL A 5 16.73 -9.47 26.84
CA VAL A 5 16.04 -9.58 25.54
C VAL A 5 15.44 -10.97 25.33
N GLU A 6 16.08 -12.01 25.86
CA GLU A 6 15.62 -13.39 25.74
C GLU A 6 14.42 -13.69 26.64
N GLU A 7 14.43 -13.22 27.88
CA GLU A 7 13.30 -13.36 28.80
C GLU A 7 12.08 -12.57 28.30
N ALA A 8 12.30 -11.35 27.82
CA ALA A 8 11.26 -10.56 27.17
C ALA A 8 10.69 -11.27 25.93
N ALA A 9 11.54 -11.86 25.08
CA ALA A 9 11.13 -12.58 23.89
C ALA A 9 10.21 -13.77 24.21
N LYS A 10 10.58 -14.57 25.23
CA LYS A 10 9.76 -15.69 25.72
C LYS A 10 8.40 -15.21 26.22
N LYS A 11 8.35 -14.13 27.01
CA LYS A 11 7.11 -13.57 27.56
C LYS A 11 6.14 -13.10 26.49
N VAL A 12 6.64 -12.54 25.37
CA VAL A 12 5.80 -12.06 24.26
C VAL A 12 5.65 -13.08 23.12
N GLY A 13 6.16 -14.31 23.30
CA GLY A 13 5.99 -15.40 22.33
C GLY A 13 6.72 -15.20 20.99
N VAL A 14 7.83 -14.45 20.98
CA VAL A 14 8.64 -14.23 19.76
C VAL A 14 10.02 -14.87 19.88
N THR A 15 10.67 -15.08 18.74
CA THR A 15 12.05 -15.58 18.74
C THR A 15 13.02 -14.50 19.22
N LYS A 16 14.14 -14.93 19.82
CA LYS A 16 15.24 -14.05 20.25
C LYS A 16 15.68 -13.07 19.15
N LYS A 17 15.73 -13.54 17.89
CA LYS A 17 16.08 -12.72 16.72
C LYS A 17 15.08 -11.58 16.49
N VAL A 18 13.77 -11.85 16.61
CA VAL A 18 12.71 -10.83 16.47
C VAL A 18 12.81 -9.79 17.58
N ALA A 19 13.05 -10.23 18.82
CA ALA A 19 13.21 -9.33 19.96
C ALA A 19 14.41 -8.38 19.82
N TYR A 20 15.55 -8.86 19.32
CA TYR A 20 16.70 -7.99 19.01
C TYR A 20 16.39 -6.99 17.88
N VAL A 21 15.63 -7.41 16.86
CA VAL A 21 15.20 -6.49 15.79
C VAL A 21 14.30 -5.40 16.36
N TRP A 22 13.34 -5.73 17.23
CA TRP A 22 12.48 -4.76 17.90
C TRP A 22 13.27 -3.81 18.79
N GLN A 23 14.18 -4.33 19.63
CA GLN A 23 15.04 -3.51 20.47
C GLN A 23 15.89 -2.55 19.64
N LYS A 24 16.52 -3.03 18.55
CA LYS A 24 17.33 -2.19 17.66
C LYS A 24 16.51 -1.08 17.01
N ARG A 25 15.29 -1.39 16.56
CA ARG A 25 14.38 -0.40 15.96
C ARG A 25 13.89 0.61 16.99
N TRP A 26 13.54 0.16 18.20
CA TRP A 26 13.18 1.03 19.30
C TRP A 26 14.32 1.99 19.68
N ASN A 27 15.54 1.48 19.83
CA ASN A 27 16.71 2.31 20.17
C ASN A 27 17.05 3.35 19.09
N LYS A 28 16.66 3.10 17.83
CA LYS A 28 16.93 3.99 16.71
C LYS A 28 15.80 5.02 16.49
N ASP A 29 14.57 4.53 16.41
CA ASP A 29 13.41 5.27 15.89
C ASP A 29 12.29 5.38 16.96
N GLY A 30 12.54 4.96 18.20
CA GLY A 30 11.56 4.96 19.29
C GLY A 30 10.32 4.13 18.97
N TYR A 31 9.16 4.65 19.39
CA TYR A 31 7.85 4.05 19.08
C TYR A 31 7.61 3.89 17.57
N ALA A 32 8.05 4.85 16.75
CA ALA A 32 7.89 4.78 15.29
C ALA A 32 8.63 3.58 14.68
N GLY A 33 9.74 3.12 15.29
CA GLY A 33 10.47 1.94 14.88
C GLY A 33 9.71 0.62 15.09
N LEU A 34 8.73 0.60 16.00
CA LEU A 34 7.88 -0.55 16.25
C LEU A 34 6.63 -0.57 15.37
N LEU A 35 6.32 0.53 14.67
CA LEU A 35 5.20 0.56 13.73
C LEU A 35 5.38 -0.54 12.66
N PRO A 36 4.29 -1.23 12.29
CA PRO A 36 4.34 -2.24 11.25
C PRO A 36 4.86 -1.62 9.94
N ARG A 37 6.02 -2.07 9.46
CA ARG A 37 6.60 -1.60 8.19
C ARG A 37 6.08 -2.38 6.99
N HIS A 38 4.95 -3.08 7.12
CA HIS A 38 4.27 -3.66 5.97
C HIS A 38 3.80 -2.48 5.12
N GLY A 39 4.55 -2.17 4.07
CA GLY A 39 3.98 -1.41 2.97
C GLY A 39 2.75 -2.16 2.51
N GLY A 40 1.66 -1.43 2.25
CA GLY A 40 0.52 -2.00 1.54
C GLY A 40 1.01 -2.77 0.30
N GLY A 41 0.17 -3.67 -0.23
CA GLY A 41 0.50 -4.45 -1.42
C GLY A 41 1.04 -3.58 -2.57
N ARG A 42 1.59 -4.23 -3.61
CA ARG A 42 2.29 -3.56 -4.72
C ARG A 42 1.61 -2.23 -5.10
N PRO A 43 2.35 -1.10 -5.07
CA PRO A 43 1.77 0.20 -5.35
C PRO A 43 1.10 0.20 -6.73
N SER A 44 0.07 1.03 -6.88
CA SER A 44 -0.61 1.19 -8.16
C SER A 44 0.38 1.57 -9.26
N LYS A 45 0.18 1.06 -10.47
CA LYS A 45 0.95 1.50 -11.65
C LYS A 45 0.61 2.94 -12.05
N LEU A 46 -0.55 3.46 -11.65
CA LEU A 46 -0.91 4.86 -11.84
C LEU A 46 -0.32 5.73 -10.75
N SER A 47 0.32 6.84 -11.15
CA SER A 47 0.68 7.92 -10.23
C SER A 47 -0.56 8.62 -9.66
N GLU A 48 -0.39 9.43 -8.62
CA GLU A 48 -1.50 10.23 -8.07
C GLU A 48 -2.06 11.21 -9.11
N GLU A 49 -1.19 11.89 -9.85
CA GLU A 49 -1.57 12.79 -10.95
C GLU A 49 -2.42 12.08 -12.02
N GLN A 50 -2.02 10.88 -12.43
CA GLN A 50 -2.78 10.09 -13.40
C GLN A 50 -4.14 9.65 -12.85
N ARG A 51 -4.24 9.41 -11.53
CA ARG A 51 -5.53 9.09 -10.89
C ARG A 51 -6.44 10.31 -10.84
N ASP A 52 -5.91 11.50 -10.61
CA ASP A 52 -6.69 12.73 -10.58
C ASP A 52 -7.18 13.13 -11.98
N ASP A 53 -6.34 12.95 -12.99
CA ASP A 53 -6.73 13.06 -14.40
C ASP A 53 -7.88 12.10 -14.75
N LEU A 54 -7.77 10.85 -14.29
CA LEU A 54 -8.81 9.84 -14.51
C LEU A 54 -10.12 10.22 -13.77
N ARG A 55 -10.03 10.77 -12.56
CA ARG A 55 -11.20 11.27 -11.82
C ARG A 55 -11.90 12.40 -12.56
N LEU A 56 -11.14 13.36 -13.10
CA LEU A 56 -11.70 14.48 -13.85
C LEU A 56 -12.44 13.97 -15.10
N TYR A 57 -11.85 13.03 -15.83
CA TYR A 57 -12.48 12.39 -16.98
C TYR A 57 -13.80 11.68 -16.61
N LEU A 58 -13.82 10.92 -15.51
CA LEU A 58 -15.02 10.22 -15.04
C LEU A 58 -16.13 11.17 -14.58
N ARG A 59 -15.77 12.34 -14.03
CA ARG A 59 -16.75 13.38 -13.67
C ARG A 59 -17.42 14.00 -14.88
N LEU A 60 -16.68 14.17 -15.97
CA LEU A 60 -17.20 14.70 -17.24
C LEU A 60 -18.02 13.66 -18.01
N HIS A 61 -17.74 12.37 -17.81
CA HIS A 61 -18.39 11.27 -18.54
C HIS A 61 -18.94 10.20 -17.57
N LYS A 62 -20.17 10.39 -17.09
CA LYS A 62 -20.81 9.50 -16.09
C LYS A 62 -21.11 8.08 -16.59
N ASP A 63 -21.24 7.87 -17.90
CA ASP A 63 -21.71 6.60 -18.49
C ASP A 63 -20.60 5.77 -19.18
N VAL A 64 -19.33 5.97 -18.81
CA VAL A 64 -18.23 5.26 -19.46
C VAL A 64 -18.15 3.80 -19.06
N LYS A 65 -17.96 2.93 -20.04
CA LYS A 65 -17.79 1.50 -19.79
C LYS A 65 -16.39 1.21 -19.26
N THR A 66 -16.27 0.18 -18.41
CA THR A 66 -14.96 -0.24 -17.87
C THR A 66 -13.93 -0.55 -18.97
N SER A 67 -14.36 -1.10 -20.10
CA SER A 67 -13.48 -1.38 -21.24
C SER A 67 -12.93 -0.11 -21.90
N GLN A 68 -13.73 0.95 -21.98
CA GLN A 68 -13.30 2.25 -22.49
C GLN A 68 -12.29 2.90 -21.53
N VAL A 69 -12.51 2.78 -20.21
CA VAL A 69 -11.55 3.24 -19.22
C VAL A 69 -10.22 2.48 -19.32
N ALA A 70 -10.26 1.17 -19.55
CA ALA A 70 -9.04 0.37 -19.75
C ALA A 70 -8.25 0.83 -21.00
N ALA A 71 -8.96 1.09 -22.10
CA ALA A 71 -8.35 1.63 -23.33
C ALA A 71 -7.75 3.02 -23.09
N LEU A 72 -8.50 3.93 -22.45
CA LEU A 72 -8.02 5.26 -22.11
C LEU A 72 -6.76 5.23 -21.25
N ILE A 73 -6.70 4.37 -20.22
CA ILE A 73 -5.52 4.25 -19.36
C ILE A 73 -4.31 3.75 -20.17
N LYS A 74 -4.53 2.80 -21.08
CA LYS A 74 -3.48 2.31 -21.97
C LYS A 74 -2.99 3.38 -22.93
N GLU A 75 -3.90 4.12 -23.57
CA GLU A 75 -3.57 5.16 -24.56
C GLU A 75 -2.94 6.40 -23.92
N LYS A 76 -3.49 6.90 -22.81
CA LYS A 76 -3.05 8.14 -22.17
C LYS A 76 -1.82 7.95 -21.29
N PHE A 77 -1.72 6.81 -20.60
CA PHE A 77 -0.70 6.59 -19.57
C PHE A 77 0.30 5.48 -19.94
N GLY A 78 0.08 4.73 -21.02
CA GLY A 78 0.91 3.58 -21.38
C GLY A 78 0.81 2.41 -20.38
N VAL A 79 -0.21 2.42 -19.51
CA VAL A 79 -0.38 1.45 -18.44
C VAL A 79 -1.44 0.42 -18.82
N GLU A 80 -1.08 -0.86 -18.78
CA GLU A 80 -2.05 -1.93 -18.99
C GLU A 80 -2.60 -2.51 -17.68
N TYR A 81 -3.92 -2.62 -17.64
CA TYR A 81 -4.67 -3.24 -16.56
C TYR A 81 -5.70 -4.24 -17.11
N SER A 82 -5.96 -5.29 -16.32
CA SER A 82 -7.13 -6.14 -16.56
C SER A 82 -8.42 -5.41 -16.21
N LEU A 83 -9.54 -5.80 -16.83
CA LEU A 83 -10.85 -5.19 -16.52
C LEU A 83 -11.21 -5.31 -15.03
N LYS A 84 -10.81 -6.40 -14.37
CA LYS A 84 -10.96 -6.55 -12.91
C LYS A 84 -10.21 -5.45 -12.15
N GLN A 85 -8.95 -5.20 -12.53
CA GLN A 85 -8.14 -4.18 -11.88
C GLN A 85 -8.69 -2.77 -12.14
N VAL A 86 -9.19 -2.51 -13.36
CA VAL A 86 -9.87 -1.24 -13.67
C VAL A 86 -11.11 -1.05 -12.79
N ARG A 87 -11.94 -2.08 -12.58
CA ARG A 87 -13.07 -2.00 -11.62
C ARG A 87 -12.64 -1.70 -10.19
N ILE A 88 -11.53 -2.30 -9.72
CA ILE A 88 -10.98 -2.02 -8.39
C ILE A 88 -10.51 -0.56 -8.30
N ILE A 89 -9.82 -0.07 -9.34
CA ILE A 89 -9.39 1.32 -9.41
C ILE A 89 -10.61 2.24 -9.35
N LEU A 90 -11.62 2.02 -10.20
CA LEU A 90 -12.85 2.82 -10.22
C LEU A 90 -13.53 2.89 -8.85
N LYS A 91 -13.69 1.75 -8.15
CA LYS A 91 -14.24 1.71 -6.78
C LYS A 91 -13.39 2.44 -5.73
N SER A 92 -12.09 2.62 -5.99
CA SER A 92 -11.20 3.38 -5.11
C SER A 92 -11.17 4.89 -5.43
N LEU A 93 -11.88 5.30 -6.48
CA LEU A 93 -12.00 6.70 -6.91
C LEU A 93 -13.35 7.32 -6.53
N ASP A 94 -14.37 6.50 -6.22
CA ASP A 94 -15.56 6.87 -5.43
C ASP A 94 -15.15 7.32 -4.02
#